data_AF-A0AAD8ASM1-F1
#
_entry.id   AF-A0AAD8ASM1-F1
#
_cell.length_a   1.000
_cell.length_b   1.000
_cell.length_c   1.000
_cell.angle_alpha   90.00
_cell.angle_beta   90.00
_cell.angle_gamma   90.00
#
_symmetry.space_group_name_H-M   'P 1'
#
loop_
_entity.id
_entity.type
_entity.pdbx_description
1 polymer ?
#
loop_
_entity_poly.entity_id
_entity_poly.type
_entity_poly.pdbx_seq_one_letter_code
_entity_poly.pdbx_strand_id
1 'polypeptide(L)'
;MRKQWTTDAMAEAITAVRNKEMGYLKASKTFGVPRATLERKVKCIDAPLSEVVNVPLGRRPILSPHIEAELVSYITEMESRLFGVTCTDVRRMAYQLAKKKQY
;
A
#
# COMPACT_ATOMS: atom_id res chain seq x y z
N MET A 1 3.29 1.87 -15.29
CA MET A 1 4.16 2.95 -14.76
C MET A 1 4.55 2.58 -13.33
N ARG A 2 5.85 2.36 -13.07
CA ARG A 2 6.38 2.04 -11.74
C ARG A 2 6.61 3.33 -10.93
N LYS A 3 6.55 3.21 -9.61
CA LYS A 3 6.97 4.26 -8.66
C LYS A 3 8.43 4.63 -8.96
N GLN A 4 8.68 5.86 -9.39
CA GLN A 4 10.04 6.34 -9.75
C GLN A 4 10.82 6.94 -8.58
N TRP A 5 10.16 7.16 -7.44
CA TRP A 5 10.73 7.80 -6.26
C TRP A 5 10.96 6.77 -5.14
N THR A 6 12.04 6.93 -4.38
CA THR A 6 12.34 6.10 -3.21
C THR A 6 11.45 6.50 -2.03
N THR A 7 11.17 5.57 -1.14
CA THR A 7 10.46 5.83 0.12
C THR A 7 11.13 6.96 0.89
N ASP A 8 12.45 6.95 0.93
CA ASP A 8 13.26 7.85 1.74
C ASP A 8 13.19 9.28 1.20
N ALA A 9 13.31 9.46 -0.14
CA ALA A 9 13.14 10.76 -0.78
C ALA A 9 11.74 11.36 -0.54
N MET A 10 10.70 10.52 -0.45
CA MET A 10 9.35 10.99 -0.10
C MET A 10 9.24 11.34 1.39
N ALA A 11 9.90 10.60 2.27
CA ALA A 11 9.94 10.91 3.70
C ALA A 11 10.61 12.27 3.95
N GLU A 12 11.77 12.50 3.35
CA GLU A 12 12.50 13.76 3.41
C GLU A 12 11.71 14.94 2.81
N ALA A 13 11.04 14.71 1.68
CA ALA A 13 10.18 15.73 1.09
C ALA A 13 8.99 16.08 2.00
N ILE A 14 8.40 15.10 2.69
CA ILE A 14 7.30 15.34 3.62
C ILE A 14 7.79 16.11 4.86
N THR A 15 8.94 15.75 5.43
CA THR A 15 9.49 16.45 6.61
C THR A 15 9.84 17.90 6.27
N ALA A 16 10.52 18.15 5.15
CA ALA A 16 10.86 19.50 4.70
C ALA A 16 9.63 20.40 4.49
N VAL A 17 8.53 19.83 3.98
CA VAL A 17 7.26 20.58 3.80
C VAL A 17 6.55 20.78 5.13
N ARG A 18 6.51 19.78 6.02
CA ARG A 18 5.89 19.89 7.35
C ARG A 18 6.63 20.91 8.23
N ASN A 19 7.96 20.96 8.15
CA ASN A 19 8.81 21.93 8.84
C ASN A 19 8.75 23.35 8.24
N LYS A 20 7.99 23.55 7.14
CA LYS A 20 7.89 24.80 6.37
C LYS A 20 9.22 25.30 5.79
N GLU A 21 10.23 24.43 5.66
CA GLU A 21 11.52 24.75 5.04
C GLU A 21 11.39 24.92 3.52
N MET A 22 10.44 24.19 2.91
CA MET A 22 10.19 24.21 1.47
C MET A 22 8.71 24.15 1.13
N GLY A 23 8.31 24.88 0.08
CA GLY A 23 6.99 24.71 -0.55
C GLY A 23 6.93 23.47 -1.44
N TYR A 24 5.71 22.99 -1.74
CA TYR A 24 5.47 21.75 -2.51
C TYR A 24 6.22 21.67 -3.85
N LEU A 25 6.29 22.78 -4.59
CA LEU A 25 7.00 22.81 -5.88
C LEU A 25 8.52 22.66 -5.71
N LYS A 26 9.08 23.30 -4.68
CA LYS A 26 10.52 23.26 -4.39
C LYS A 26 10.91 21.85 -3.94
N ALA A 27 10.20 21.31 -2.96
CA ALA A 27 10.42 19.95 -2.46
C ALA A 27 10.28 18.89 -3.59
N SER A 28 9.26 19.02 -4.45
CA SER A 28 9.06 18.13 -5.59
C SER A 28 10.27 18.11 -6.53
N LYS A 29 10.86 19.27 -6.83
CA LYS A 29 12.05 19.36 -7.68
C LYS A 29 13.33 18.88 -6.98
N THR A 30 13.50 19.23 -5.70
CA THR A 30 14.70 18.89 -4.93
C THR A 30 14.82 17.38 -4.70
N PHE A 31 13.72 16.71 -4.34
CA PHE A 31 13.71 15.28 -4.00
C PHE A 31 13.24 14.38 -5.15
N GLY A 32 12.96 14.94 -6.34
CA GLY A 32 12.51 14.18 -7.51
C GLY A 32 11.15 13.47 -7.32
N VAL A 33 10.32 13.96 -6.41
CA VAL A 33 9.01 13.34 -6.10
C VAL A 33 7.85 14.05 -6.80
N PRO A 34 6.80 13.35 -7.26
CA PRO A 34 5.65 14.00 -7.91
C PRO A 34 4.89 14.92 -6.95
N ARG A 35 4.71 16.19 -7.33
CA ARG A 35 4.02 17.23 -6.52
C ARG A 35 2.65 16.80 -6.00
N ALA A 36 1.79 16.26 -6.86
CA ALA A 36 0.44 15.84 -6.46
C ALA A 36 0.45 14.69 -5.45
N THR A 37 1.45 13.79 -5.54
CA THR A 37 1.61 12.69 -4.57
C THR A 37 2.11 13.25 -3.23
N LEU A 38 3.10 14.14 -3.26
CA LEU A 38 3.62 14.81 -2.07
C LEU A 38 2.50 15.58 -1.34
N GLU A 39 1.70 16.36 -2.05
CA GLU A 39 0.59 17.11 -1.46
C GLU A 39 -0.44 16.19 -0.79
N ARG A 40 -0.81 15.09 -1.46
CA ARG A 40 -1.73 14.08 -0.88
C ARG A 40 -1.17 13.46 0.38
N LYS A 41 0.13 13.14 0.40
CA LYS A 41 0.82 12.51 1.55
C LYS A 41 0.97 13.49 2.72
N VAL A 42 1.30 14.76 2.46
CA VAL A 42 1.43 15.81 3.49
C VAL A 42 0.09 16.09 4.17
N LYS A 43 -1.02 16.10 3.42
CA LYS A 43 -2.38 16.29 3.96
C LYS A 43 -2.82 15.20 4.94
N CYS A 44 -2.23 14.00 4.87
CA CYS A 44 -2.41 12.96 5.89
C CYS A 44 -1.54 13.28 7.12
N ILE A 45 -1.91 14.33 7.85
CA ILE A 45 -1.13 14.85 8.99
C ILE A 45 -1.13 13.88 10.17
N ASP A 46 -2.27 13.22 10.42
CA ASP A 46 -2.50 12.39 11.62
C ASP A 46 -1.79 11.03 11.58
N ALA A 47 -1.20 10.65 10.44
CA ALA A 47 -0.53 9.36 10.27
C ALA A 47 1.00 9.48 10.43
N PRO A 48 1.66 8.48 11.04
CA PRO A 48 3.11 8.43 11.16
C PRO A 48 3.78 8.37 9.79
N LEU A 49 4.98 8.96 9.67
CA LEU A 49 5.71 9.08 8.39
C LEU A 49 5.93 7.72 7.71
N SER A 50 6.19 6.67 8.49
CA SER A 50 6.38 5.30 8.01
C SER A 50 5.14 4.76 7.28
N GLU A 51 3.95 4.98 7.81
CA GLU A 51 2.70 4.56 7.19
C GLU A 51 2.38 5.41 5.96
N VAL A 52 2.54 6.73 6.09
CA VAL A 52 2.27 7.67 5.00
C VAL A 52 3.11 7.32 3.78
N VAL A 53 4.40 7.01 3.93
CA VAL A 53 5.29 6.71 2.81
C VAL A 53 4.97 5.35 2.18
N ASN A 54 4.67 4.34 2.99
CA ASN A 54 4.48 2.96 2.57
C ASN A 54 3.06 2.62 2.08
N VAL A 55 2.12 3.57 2.08
CA VAL A 55 0.77 3.31 1.54
C VAL A 55 0.87 2.76 0.09
N PRO A 56 0.33 1.55 -0.17
CA PRO A 56 0.35 0.96 -1.50
C PRO A 56 -0.34 1.87 -2.51
N LEU A 57 0.25 1.96 -3.70
CA LEU A 57 -0.32 2.72 -4.81
C LEU A 57 -1.40 1.88 -5.49
N GLY A 58 -2.59 2.46 -5.71
CA GLY A 58 -3.66 1.82 -6.47
C GLY A 58 -4.96 1.69 -5.68
N ARG A 59 -5.81 0.77 -6.14
CA ARG A 59 -7.09 0.47 -5.49
C ARG A 59 -6.82 -0.21 -4.15
N ARG A 60 -7.60 0.18 -3.14
CA ARG A 60 -7.57 -0.48 -1.84
C ARG A 60 -8.01 -1.94 -2.00
N PRO A 61 -7.36 -2.90 -1.34
CA PRO A 61 -7.83 -4.27 -1.29
C PRO A 61 -9.27 -4.34 -0.79
N ILE A 62 -10.06 -5.25 -1.37
CA ILE A 62 -11.46 -5.48 -0.96
C ILE A 62 -11.51 -6.32 0.32
N LEU A 63 -10.56 -7.26 0.46
CA LEU A 63 -10.42 -8.08 1.66
C LEU A 63 -9.59 -7.34 2.70
N SER A 64 -9.96 -7.47 3.97
CA SER A 64 -9.16 -6.93 5.07
C SER A 64 -7.82 -7.68 5.16
N PRO A 65 -6.73 -7.02 5.60
CA PRO A 65 -5.39 -7.63 5.67
C PRO A 65 -5.36 -8.96 6.45
N HIS A 66 -6.17 -9.08 7.51
CA HIS A 66 -6.31 -10.32 8.28
C HIS A 66 -6.80 -11.50 7.43
N ILE A 67 -7.79 -11.28 6.56
CA ILE A 67 -8.38 -12.34 5.73
C ILE A 67 -7.42 -12.75 4.62
N GLU A 68 -6.70 -11.78 4.06
CA GLU A 68 -5.65 -12.08 3.09
C GLU A 68 -4.55 -12.92 3.74
N ALA A 69 -4.15 -12.63 4.98
CA ALA A 69 -3.18 -13.44 5.72
C ALA A 69 -3.69 -14.86 5.99
N GLU A 70 -4.96 -15.02 6.39
CA GLU A 70 -5.61 -16.33 6.58
C GLU A 70 -5.61 -17.15 5.27
N LEU A 71 -5.95 -16.51 4.14
CA LEU A 71 -5.95 -17.15 2.83
C LEU A 71 -4.55 -17.57 2.39
N VAL A 72 -3.54 -16.72 2.63
CA VAL A 72 -2.12 -17.04 2.33
C VAL A 72 -1.64 -18.21 3.16
N SER A 73 -1.90 -18.22 4.47
CA SER A 73 -1.55 -19.33 5.36
C SER A 73 -2.12 -20.66 4.86
N TYR A 74 -3.40 -20.64 4.45
CA TYR A 74 -4.07 -21.82 3.92
C TYR A 74 -3.46 -22.31 2.60
N ILE A 75 -3.12 -21.41 1.69
CA ILE A 75 -2.46 -21.75 0.41
C ILE A 75 -1.08 -22.40 0.67
N THR A 76 -0.28 -21.83 1.58
CA THR A 76 1.03 -22.39 1.95
C THR A 76 0.90 -23.76 2.61
N GLU A 77 -0.13 -23.96 3.43
CA GLU A 77 -0.42 -25.27 4.03
C GLU A 77 -0.82 -26.31 2.98
N MET A 78 -1.68 -25.96 2.03
CA MET A 78 -2.05 -26.85 0.91
C MET A 78 -0.84 -27.21 0.04
N GLU A 79 0.02 -26.24 -0.23
CA GLU A 79 1.27 -26.45 -0.97
C GLU A 79 2.18 -27.46 -0.25
N SER A 80 2.33 -27.35 1.07
CA SER A 80 3.12 -28.28 1.89
C SER A 80 2.60 -29.72 1.84
N ARG A 81 1.29 -29.88 1.61
CA ARG A 81 0.60 -31.18 1.49
C ARG A 81 0.54 -31.67 0.04
N LEU A 82 1.29 -31.04 -0.87
CA LEU A 82 1.33 -31.33 -2.30
C LEU A 82 -0.01 -31.18 -3.03
N PHE A 83 -0.93 -30.37 -2.46
CA PHE A 83 -2.14 -29.95 -3.16
C PHE A 83 -1.86 -28.66 -3.95
N GLY A 84 -1.82 -28.77 -5.27
CA GLY A 84 -1.67 -27.62 -6.15
C GLY A 84 -2.92 -26.73 -6.11
N VAL A 85 -2.80 -25.53 -5.54
CA VAL A 85 -3.86 -24.52 -5.59
C VAL A 85 -3.72 -23.71 -6.86
N THR A 86 -4.73 -23.73 -7.74
CA THR A 86 -4.71 -22.92 -8.95
C THR A 86 -5.21 -21.50 -8.68
N CYS A 87 -4.86 -20.54 -9.55
CA CYS A 87 -5.39 -19.18 -9.48
C CYS A 87 -6.93 -19.13 -9.51
N THR A 88 -7.58 -20.10 -10.17
CA THR A 88 -9.05 -20.23 -10.21
C THR A 88 -9.60 -20.58 -8.84
N ASP A 89 -8.94 -21.49 -8.13
CA ASP A 89 -9.35 -21.89 -6.78
C ASP A 89 -9.16 -20.74 -5.79
N VAL A 90 -8.03 -20.03 -5.86
CA VAL A 90 -7.80 -18.82 -5.05
C VAL A 90 -8.91 -17.79 -5.27
N ARG A 91 -9.29 -17.53 -6.53
CA ARG A 91 -10.37 -16.59 -6.85
C ARG A 91 -11.71 -17.06 -6.32
N ARG A 92 -12.00 -18.37 -6.39
CA ARG A 92 -13.23 -18.97 -5.85
C ARG A 92 -13.28 -18.85 -4.33
N MET A 93 -12.18 -19.15 -3.65
CA MET A 93 -12.05 -19.01 -2.19
C MET A 93 -12.22 -17.56 -1.74
N ALA A 94 -11.54 -16.62 -2.39
CA ALA A 94 -11.68 -15.19 -2.12
C ALA A 94 -13.14 -14.72 -2.30
N TYR A 95 -13.82 -15.17 -3.36
CA TYR A 95 -15.24 -14.88 -3.59
C TYR A 95 -16.14 -15.46 -2.49
N GLN A 96 -15.92 -16.72 -2.10
CA GLN A 96 -16.68 -17.36 -1.02
C GLN A 96 -16.49 -16.66 0.32
N LEU A 97 -15.26 -16.26 0.66
CA LEU A 97 -14.95 -15.50 1.87
C LEU A 97 -15.65 -14.13 1.86
N ALA A 98 -15.60 -13.41 0.74
CA ALA A 98 -16.28 -12.14 0.58
C ALA A 98 -17.82 -12.27 0.71
N LYS A 99 -18.41 -13.33 0.11
CA LYS A 99 -19.84 -13.61 0.24
C LYS A 99 -20.24 -13.97 1.67
N LYS A 100 -19.42 -14.77 2.36
CA LYS A 100 -19.68 -15.24 3.74
C LYS A 100 -19.56 -14.12 4.77
N LYS A 101 -18.66 -13.15 4.55
CA LYS A 101 -18.43 -12.01 5.45
C LYS A 101 -19.12 -10.72 4.98
N GLN A 102 -20.21 -10.82 4.22
CA GLN A 102 -21.06 -9.66 3.97
C GLN A 102 -21.56 -9.09 5.31
N TYR A 103 -21.11 -7.87 5.62
CA TYR A 103 -21.92 -6.85 6.29
C TYR A 103 -23.20 -6.60 5.50
#